data_AF-A0A1Q6DQM5-F1
#
_entry.id   AF-A0A1Q6DQM5-F1
#
_cell.length_a   1.000
_cell.length_b   1.000
_cell.length_c   1.000
_cell.angle_alpha   90.00
_cell.angle_beta   90.00
_cell.angle_gamma   90.00
#
_symmetry.space_group_name_H-M   'P 1'
#
loop_
_entity.id
_entity.type
_entity.pdbx_description
1 polymer ?
#
loop_
_entity_poly.entity_id
_entity_poly.type
_entity_poly.pdbx_seq_one_letter_code
_entity_poly.pdbx_strand_id
1 'polypeptide(L)'
;MAEINDIFTDDVLRELFPRQRADEFFEALFGDAAEGAYDISLKFTNHLPETQELYFALHLIQRPNKCLACNLTYGLPEVFSRHPVINIKGLVADIEKRLGGSPKCKGWALKHTKSVSSALHIIPLVITLE
;
A
#
# COMPACT_ATOMS: atom_id res chain seq x y z
N MET A 1 6.44 18.17 19.31
CA MET A 1 6.15 16.75 19.09
C MET A 1 5.84 16.63 17.61
N ALA A 2 6.77 16.09 16.81
CA ALA A 2 6.47 15.85 15.41
C ALA A 2 5.40 14.77 15.36
N GLU A 3 4.21 15.11 14.87
CA GLU A 3 3.17 14.11 14.67
C GLU A 3 3.68 13.11 13.63
N ILE A 4 3.34 11.83 13.78
CA ILE A 4 3.74 10.80 12.81
C ILE A 4 3.27 11.14 11.37
N ASN A 5 2.21 11.96 11.26
CA ASN A 5 1.76 12.62 10.02
C ASN A 5 2.86 13.43 9.30
N ASP A 6 3.76 14.07 10.06
CA ASP A 6 4.86 14.89 9.53
C ASP A 6 6.03 14.03 9.04
N ILE A 7 6.14 12.80 9.53
CA ILE A 7 7.13 11.80 9.07
C ILE A 7 6.63 11.13 7.78
N PHE A 8 5.35 10.75 7.72
CA PHE A 8 4.73 10.09 6.56
C PHE A 8 3.97 11.08 5.68
N THR A 9 4.70 12.07 5.16
CA THR A 9 4.15 12.99 4.16
C THR A 9 3.88 12.27 2.83
N ASP A 10 3.02 12.86 1.98
CA ASP A 10 2.73 12.32 0.64
C ASP A 10 4.00 12.06 -0.18
N ASP A 11 5.01 12.90 -0.02
CA ASP A 11 6.28 12.78 -0.73
C ASP A 11 7.06 11.54 -0.25
N VAL A 12 7.22 11.38 1.07
CA VAL A 12 7.85 10.19 1.66
C VAL A 12 7.09 8.93 1.28
N LEU A 13 5.76 8.94 1.29
CA LEU A 13 4.95 7.79 0.88
C LEU A 13 5.11 7.46 -0.61
N ARG A 14 5.30 8.47 -1.46
CA ARG A 14 5.60 8.30 -2.89
C ARG A 14 7.01 7.75 -3.11
N GLU A 15 7.99 8.13 -2.29
CA GLU A 15 9.33 7.51 -2.31
C GLU A 15 9.26 6.04 -1.84
N LEU A 16 8.53 5.78 -0.77
CA LEU A 16 8.34 4.46 -0.17
C LEU A 16 7.60 3.49 -1.09
N PHE A 17 6.59 4.00 -1.79
CA PHE A 17 5.74 3.25 -2.71
C PHE A 17 5.48 4.07 -3.98
N PRO A 18 6.44 4.09 -4.91
CA PRO A 18 6.29 4.84 -6.15
C PRO A 18 5.23 4.18 -7.03
N ARG A 19 4.53 5.00 -7.82
CA ARG A 19 3.52 4.52 -8.79
C ARG A 19 4.05 3.42 -9.71
N GLN A 20 5.35 3.45 -10.00
CA GLN A 20 6.04 2.51 -10.86
C GLN A 20 6.02 1.07 -10.32
N ARG A 21 5.86 0.88 -9.00
CA ARG A 21 5.66 -0.46 -8.43
C ARG A 21 4.41 -1.15 -8.96
N ALA A 22 3.36 -0.38 -9.30
CA ALA A 22 2.18 -0.94 -9.92
C ALA A 22 2.53 -1.45 -11.32
N ASP A 23 3.22 -0.64 -12.13
CA ASP A 23 3.70 -1.05 -13.46
C ASP A 23 4.57 -2.32 -13.40
N GLU A 24 5.56 -2.35 -12.52
CA GLU A 24 6.43 -3.52 -12.32
C GLU A 24 5.62 -4.76 -11.87
N PHE A 25 4.57 -4.58 -11.08
CA PHE A 25 3.71 -5.67 -10.64
C PHE A 25 2.92 -6.26 -11.82
N PHE A 26 2.33 -5.40 -12.65
CA PHE A 26 1.61 -5.85 -13.84
C PHE A 26 2.55 -6.41 -14.91
N GLU A 27 3.73 -5.83 -15.08
CA GLU A 27 4.76 -6.38 -15.98
C GLU A 27 5.21 -7.76 -15.52
N ALA A 28 5.41 -7.99 -14.21
CA ALA A 28 5.74 -9.31 -13.70
C ALA A 28 4.61 -10.34 -13.86
N LEU A 29 3.35 -9.91 -13.84
CA LEU A 29 2.18 -10.79 -13.96
C LEU A 29 1.77 -11.07 -15.41
N PHE A 30 1.80 -10.06 -16.27
CA PHE A 30 1.26 -10.08 -17.64
C PHE A 30 2.34 -9.93 -18.71
N GLY A 31 3.58 -9.61 -18.33
CA GLY A 31 4.67 -9.29 -19.25
C GLY A 31 4.61 -7.88 -19.83
N ASP A 32 3.59 -7.10 -19.45
CA ASP A 32 3.36 -5.76 -19.97
C ASP A 32 2.66 -4.88 -18.91
N ALA A 33 3.22 -3.71 -18.62
CA ALA A 33 2.67 -2.78 -17.64
C ALA A 33 1.39 -2.07 -18.12
N ALA A 34 1.19 -1.91 -19.44
CA ALA A 34 -0.01 -1.30 -20.00
C ALA A 34 -1.23 -2.22 -19.88
N GLU A 35 -1.03 -3.52 -19.64
CA GLU A 35 -2.09 -4.43 -19.24
C GLU A 35 -2.60 -4.17 -17.81
N GLY A 36 -1.87 -3.38 -17.03
CA GLY A 36 -2.29 -2.93 -15.71
C GLY A 36 -3.62 -2.18 -15.73
N ALA A 37 -4.58 -2.68 -14.94
CA ALA A 37 -5.91 -2.10 -14.89
C ALA A 37 -6.03 -0.87 -13.97
N TYR A 38 -5.05 -0.70 -13.07
CA TYR A 38 -5.08 0.33 -12.04
C TYR A 38 -3.68 0.69 -11.55
N ASP A 39 -3.51 1.92 -11.09
CA ASP A 39 -2.35 2.36 -10.33
C ASP A 39 -2.52 2.09 -8.85
N ILE A 40 -1.41 1.93 -8.14
CA ILE A 40 -1.38 1.69 -6.70
C ILE A 40 -0.64 2.85 -6.06
N SER A 41 -1.26 3.50 -5.08
CA SER A 41 -0.64 4.59 -4.31
C SER A 41 -0.81 4.35 -2.82
N LEU A 42 0.25 4.54 -2.04
CA LEU A 42 0.21 4.42 -0.59
C LEU A 42 -0.20 5.75 0.04
N LYS A 43 -1.16 5.70 0.97
CA LYS A 43 -1.59 6.85 1.77
C LYS A 43 -1.56 6.50 3.24
N PHE A 44 -1.03 7.42 4.05
CA PHE A 44 -1.15 7.33 5.50
C PHE A 44 -2.52 7.87 5.90
N THR A 45 -3.24 7.13 6.74
CA THR A 45 -4.62 7.45 7.13
C THR A 45 -4.70 7.88 8.58
N ASN A 46 -4.09 7.11 9.49
CA ASN A 46 -4.16 7.40 10.92
C ASN A 46 -3.03 6.72 11.68
N HIS A 47 -2.76 7.19 12.90
CA HIS A 47 -1.89 6.51 13.86
C HIS A 47 -2.54 6.52 15.24
N LEU A 48 -2.54 5.34 15.86
CA LEU A 48 -2.98 5.15 17.24
C LEU A 48 -1.75 4.95 18.12
N PRO A 49 -1.24 6.00 18.78
CA PRO A 49 -0.12 5.87 19.71
C PRO A 49 -0.45 5.01 20.93
N GLU A 50 -1.73 4.93 21.30
CA GLU A 50 -2.24 4.13 22.42
C GLU A 50 -2.06 2.61 22.21
N THR A 51 -2.26 2.12 20.98
CA THR A 51 -2.08 0.71 20.60
C THR A 51 -0.83 0.47 19.76
N GLN A 52 -0.04 1.53 19.51
CA GLN A 52 1.12 1.52 18.63
C GLN A 52 0.77 0.99 17.22
N GLU A 53 -0.39 1.37 16.68
CA GLU A 53 -0.86 0.94 15.36
C GLU A 53 -0.80 2.07 14.34
N LEU A 54 -0.21 1.79 13.17
CA LEU A 54 -0.22 2.66 12.01
C LEU A 54 -1.24 2.16 10.99
N TYR A 55 -2.08 3.07 10.52
CA TYR A 55 -3.09 2.81 9.51
C TYR A 55 -2.69 3.48 8.22
N PHE A 56 -2.39 2.64 7.23
CA PHE A 56 -2.17 3.02 5.86
C PHE A 56 -3.30 2.50 4.97
N ALA A 57 -3.38 3.04 3.77
CA ALA A 57 -4.38 2.73 2.77
C ALA A 57 -3.70 2.67 1.41
N LEU A 58 -3.77 1.52 0.75
CA LEU A 58 -3.37 1.36 -0.64
C LEU A 58 -4.54 1.75 -1.52
N HIS A 59 -4.41 2.89 -2.20
CA HIS A 59 -5.38 3.39 -3.15
C HIS A 59 -5.12 2.74 -4.51
N LEU A 60 -6.09 1.99 -4.99
CA LEU A 60 -6.16 1.39 -6.31
C LEU A 60 -6.97 2.32 -7.20
N ILE A 61 -6.29 3.02 -8.10
CA ILE A 61 -6.88 4.06 -8.96
C ILE A 61 -6.99 3.50 -10.36
N GLN A 62 -8.19 3.41 -10.90
CA GLN A 62 -8.42 2.85 -12.24
C GLN A 62 -7.68 3.64 -13.32
N ARG A 63 -7.00 2.92 -14.23
CA ARG A 63 -6.39 3.51 -15.43
C ARG A 63 -7.44 3.78 -16.51
N PRO A 64 -7.26 4.83 -17.33
CA PRO A 64 -8.18 5.10 -18.43
C PRO A 64 -8.26 3.89 -19.38
N ASN A 65 -9.48 3.56 -19.84
CA ASN A 65 -9.77 2.40 -20.70
C ASN A 65 -9.55 1.00 -20.09
N LYS A 66 -9.26 0.89 -18.78
CA LYS A 66 -9.23 -0.41 -18.08
C LYS A 66 -10.30 -0.42 -17.00
N CYS A 67 -11.06 -1.51 -16.87
CA CYS A 67 -12.07 -1.64 -15.80
C CYS A 67 -11.43 -2.30 -14.58
N LEU A 68 -11.36 -1.55 -13.48
CA LEU A 68 -10.77 -2.03 -12.23
C LEU A 68 -11.66 -3.09 -11.58
N ALA A 69 -12.99 -2.92 -11.61
CA ALA A 69 -13.93 -3.88 -11.06
C ALA A 69 -13.91 -5.24 -11.79
N CYS A 70 -13.69 -5.24 -13.10
CA CYS A 70 -13.56 -6.49 -13.89
C CYS A 70 -12.24 -7.22 -13.65
N ASN A 71 -11.18 -6.49 -13.31
CA ASN A 71 -9.84 -7.04 -13.04
C ASN A 71 -9.58 -7.26 -11.54
N LEU A 72 -10.56 -7.01 -10.69
CA LEU A 72 -10.44 -7.25 -9.26
C LEU A 72 -10.60 -8.75 -9.00
N THR A 73 -9.47 -9.44 -9.01
CA THR A 73 -9.42 -10.86 -8.65
C THR A 73 -9.70 -11.02 -7.15
N TYR A 74 -10.56 -11.98 -6.80
CA TYR A 74 -10.67 -12.46 -5.43
C TYR A 74 -9.29 -12.84 -4.88
N GLY A 75 -8.94 -12.37 -3.68
CA GLY A 75 -7.64 -12.67 -3.07
C GLY A 75 -6.50 -11.69 -3.40
N LEU A 76 -6.77 -10.53 -4.00
CA LEU A 76 -5.76 -9.49 -4.24
C LEU A 76 -4.89 -9.16 -2.99
N PRO A 77 -5.46 -9.05 -1.76
CA PRO A 77 -4.65 -8.83 -0.55
C PRO A 77 -3.63 -9.94 -0.30
N GLU A 78 -3.97 -11.20 -0.60
CA GLU A 78 -3.05 -12.34 -0.43
C GLU A 78 -1.94 -12.30 -1.48
N VAL A 79 -2.26 -11.94 -2.72
CA VAL A 79 -1.27 -11.76 -3.79
C VAL A 79 -0.29 -10.66 -3.40
N PHE A 80 -0.78 -9.48 -3.01
CA PHE A 80 0.05 -8.34 -2.62
C PHE A 80 0.97 -8.67 -1.44
N SER A 81 0.47 -9.46 -0.49
CA SER A 81 1.24 -9.90 0.68
C SER A 81 2.43 -10.79 0.30
N ARG A 82 2.29 -11.59 -0.77
CA ARG A 82 3.31 -12.56 -1.21
C ARG A 82 4.14 -12.05 -2.39
N HIS A 83 3.73 -10.98 -3.08
CA HIS A 83 4.36 -10.55 -4.30
C HIS A 83 5.70 -9.83 -4.05
N PRO A 84 6.81 -10.26 -4.69
CA PRO A 84 8.13 -9.67 -4.46
C PRO A 84 8.23 -8.22 -4.94
N VAL A 85 7.43 -7.82 -5.93
CA VAL A 85 7.44 -6.44 -6.47
C VAL A 85 6.72 -5.45 -5.55
N ILE A 86 5.50 -5.77 -5.10
CA ILE A 86 4.76 -4.90 -4.17
C ILE A 86 5.54 -4.75 -2.87
N ASN A 87 6.15 -5.86 -2.41
CA ASN A 87 7.07 -5.91 -1.29
C ASN A 87 6.55 -5.19 -0.03
N ILE A 88 5.36 -5.55 0.45
CA ILE A 88 4.80 -4.95 1.67
C ILE A 88 5.74 -5.16 2.86
N LYS A 89 6.45 -6.29 2.92
CA LYS A 89 7.47 -6.54 3.95
C LYS A 89 8.59 -5.50 3.91
N GLY A 90 9.13 -5.21 2.72
CA GLY A 90 10.14 -4.17 2.53
C GLY A 90 9.62 -2.77 2.82
N LEU A 91 8.37 -2.49 2.44
CA LEU A 91 7.70 -1.22 2.77
C LEU A 91 7.63 -1.00 4.29
N VAL A 92 7.19 -2.01 5.03
CA VAL A 92 7.09 -1.97 6.50
C VAL A 92 8.47 -1.77 7.13
N ALA A 93 9.51 -2.42 6.60
CA ALA A 93 10.88 -2.23 7.06
C ALA A 93 11.43 -0.82 6.78
N ASP A 94 11.07 -0.19 5.66
CA ASP A 94 11.48 1.18 5.36
C ASP A 94 10.75 2.21 6.24
N ILE A 95 9.46 1.96 6.51
CA ILE A 95 8.67 2.70 7.51
C ILE A 95 9.36 2.63 8.89
N GLU A 96 9.79 1.44 9.34
CA GLU A 96 10.54 1.26 10.59
C GLU A 96 11.84 2.08 10.62
N LYS A 97 12.59 2.09 9.52
CA LYS A 97 13.81 2.90 9.40
C LYS A 97 13.52 4.39 9.50
N ARG A 98 12.46 4.87 8.85
CA ARG A 98 12.04 6.29 8.91
C ARG A 98 11.60 6.71 10.31
N LEU A 99 11.05 5.79 11.09
CA LEU A 99 10.73 6.00 12.51
C LEU A 99 11.96 6.01 13.42
N GLY A 100 13.17 5.82 12.88
CA GLY A 100 14.41 5.81 13.67
C GLY A 100 14.73 4.45 14.30
N GLY A 101 14.11 3.35 13.82
CA GLY A 101 14.41 1.99 14.27
C GLY A 101 13.79 1.57 15.61
N SER A 102 12.95 2.41 16.20
CA SER A 102 12.11 2.08 17.36
C SER A 102 10.90 3.03 17.37
N PRO A 103 9.66 2.54 17.43
CA PRO A 103 9.23 1.15 17.71
C PRO A 103 9.39 0.20 16.51
N LYS A 104 9.58 -1.10 16.79
CA LYS A 104 9.76 -2.11 15.73
C LYS A 104 8.42 -2.58 15.18
N CYS A 105 8.37 -2.94 13.90
CA CYS A 105 7.16 -3.49 13.32
C CYS A 105 6.97 -4.94 13.80
N LYS A 106 6.08 -5.14 14.77
CA LYS A 106 5.66 -6.44 15.29
C LYS A 106 4.96 -7.29 14.23
N GLY A 107 4.15 -6.64 13.39
CA GLY A 107 3.42 -7.30 12.33
C GLY A 107 2.63 -6.33 11.48
N TRP A 108 2.11 -6.82 10.37
CA TRP A 108 1.24 -6.04 9.50
C TRP A 108 0.16 -6.95 8.92
N ALA A 109 -1.00 -6.36 8.64
CA ALA A 109 -2.14 -7.05 8.08
C ALA A 109 -2.83 -6.18 7.02
N LEU A 110 -3.00 -6.75 5.82
CA LEU A 110 -3.87 -6.20 4.80
C LEU A 110 -5.31 -6.62 5.10
N LYS A 111 -6.20 -5.65 5.24
CA LYS A 111 -7.65 -5.87 5.42
C LYS A 111 -8.31 -6.05 4.05
N HIS A 112 -9.61 -6.31 4.07
CA HIS A 112 -10.40 -6.43 2.85
C HIS A 112 -10.39 -5.13 2.04
N THR A 113 -10.34 -5.29 0.72
CA THR A 113 -10.53 -4.20 -0.24
C THR A 113 -11.90 -3.56 -0.05
N LYS A 114 -11.91 -2.23 0.13
CA LYS A 114 -13.10 -1.40 0.19
C LYS A 114 -13.29 -0.69 -1.15
N SER A 115 -14.39 -0.95 -1.81
CA SER A 115 -14.80 -0.23 -3.02
C SER A 115 -15.36 1.14 -2.63
N VAL A 116 -14.59 2.21 -2.85
CA VAL A 116 -15.05 3.59 -2.62
C VAL A 116 -15.87 4.07 -3.82
N SER A 117 -15.41 3.76 -5.03
CA SER A 117 -16.13 4.01 -6.28
C SER A 117 -15.72 2.99 -7.36
N SER A 118 -16.39 3.01 -8.51
CA SER A 118 -16.01 2.17 -9.67
C SER A 118 -14.56 2.38 -10.10
N ALA A 119 -14.02 3.58 -9.91
CA ALA A 119 -12.66 3.96 -10.30
C ALA A 119 -11.65 3.98 -9.13
N LEU A 120 -12.10 3.84 -7.87
CA LEU A 120 -11.23 3.91 -6.70
C LEU A 120 -11.57 2.82 -5.69
N HIS A 121 -10.61 1.95 -5.43
CA HIS A 121 -10.69 0.95 -4.36
C HIS A 121 -9.56 1.17 -3.37
N ILE A 122 -9.77 0.80 -2.11
CA ILE A 122 -8.81 1.03 -1.04
C ILE A 122 -8.59 -0.26 -0.27
N ILE A 123 -7.33 -0.66 -0.10
CA ILE A 123 -6.95 -1.77 0.77
C ILE A 123 -6.33 -1.20 2.05
N PRO A 124 -7.00 -1.32 3.21
CA PRO A 124 -6.43 -0.86 4.47
C PRO A 124 -5.25 -1.75 4.87
N LEU A 125 -4.10 -1.15 5.12
CA LEU A 125 -2.90 -1.79 5.65
C LEU A 125 -2.72 -1.32 7.09
N VAL A 126 -2.84 -2.26 8.04
CA VAL A 126 -2.61 -1.98 9.45
C VAL A 126 -1.25 -2.54 9.82
N ILE A 127 -0.38 -1.70 10.38
CA ILE A 127 0.95 -2.08 10.88
C ILE A 127 0.92 -1.93 12.40
N THR A 128 1.21 -3.01 13.11
CA THR A 128 1.32 -3.01 14.56
C THR A 128 2.79 -2.89 14.94
N LEU A 129 3.10 -1.92 15.79
CA LEU A 129 4.44 -1.66 16.29
C LEU A 129 4.60 -2.21 17.73
N GLU A 130 5.84 -2.41 18.17
CA GLU A 130 6.25 -2.85 19.51
C GLU A 130 7.14 -1.79 20.18
#